data_AF-A0A7V0RKD5-F1
#
_entry.id   AF-A0A7V0RKD5-F1
#
_cell.length_a   1.000
_cell.length_b   1.000
_cell.length_c   1.000
_cell.angle_alpha   90.00
_cell.angle_beta   90.00
_cell.angle_gamma   90.00
#
_symmetry.space_group_name_H-M   'P 1'
#
loop_
_entity.id
_entity.type
_entity.pdbx_description
1 polymer ?
#
loop_
_entity_poly.entity_id
_entity_poly.type
_entity_poly.pdbx_seq_one_letter_code
_entity_poly.pdbx_strand_id
1 'polypeptide(L)'
;GTGGRADHVSVSSPWGGDEKGILVLSHLDTVHPVGTIEELPYRVEGDKAYGPGIYDMKGGAVLGLTAYRTLVEEGKTTPLPIRFLFVSDEEVGSTTSRRHIEAAGENAKYVLVTEPARDGGKIVTGRQGSARFVMTTHGRPSHSGARHKDGRSAILEMAKQIVEIESKTDYDRNFTVNVGKIEGGTAENVIPEHCRASLDFRFRNREVGEEMIAWVKGLQSFDPDVAFTVEGGLSRPPFEKTPAIEELFSHAKGLAREIGFELVDSYTGGGSDGNFLADRLPVLDGLGVDGEGAHTLHEHLLISSLVPRMTLMRRLFETLQ
;
A
#
# COMPACT_ATOMS: atom_id res chain seq x y z
N GLY A 1 -15.04 6.66 10.12
CA GLY A 1 -13.96 5.70 10.43
C GLY A 1 -13.77 5.70 11.93
N THR A 2 -12.63 5.22 12.41
CA THR A 2 -12.22 5.38 13.82
C THR A 2 -10.87 6.10 13.89
N GLY A 3 -10.41 6.49 15.08
CA GLY A 3 -9.05 7.03 15.24
C GLY A 3 -8.78 8.36 14.49
N GLY A 4 -9.80 9.20 14.32
CA GLY A 4 -9.68 10.47 13.58
C GLY A 4 -9.77 10.34 12.06
N ARG A 5 -10.11 9.16 11.52
CA ARG A 5 -10.31 8.92 10.09
C ARG A 5 -11.78 9.08 9.69
N ALA A 6 -12.00 9.59 8.47
CA ALA A 6 -13.34 9.76 7.89
C ALA A 6 -14.05 8.40 7.67
N ASP A 7 -15.34 8.42 7.39
CA ASP A 7 -16.10 7.19 7.07
C ASP A 7 -15.58 6.50 5.81
N HIS A 8 -15.61 5.17 5.84
CA HIS A 8 -15.42 4.34 4.67
C HIS A 8 -16.78 4.14 4.01
N VAL A 9 -16.86 4.25 2.70
CA VAL A 9 -18.11 4.24 1.96
C VAL A 9 -18.17 2.98 1.10
N SER A 10 -19.24 2.20 1.25
CA SER A 10 -19.52 1.05 0.39
C SER A 10 -20.74 1.35 -0.47
N VAL A 11 -20.65 1.08 -1.77
CA VAL A 11 -21.75 1.24 -2.74
C VAL A 11 -21.86 -0.07 -3.51
N SER A 12 -23.05 -0.66 -3.58
CA SER A 12 -23.27 -1.93 -4.29
C SER A 12 -24.30 -1.76 -5.39
N SER A 13 -24.19 -2.59 -6.42
CA SER A 13 -25.16 -2.67 -7.49
C SER A 13 -26.54 -3.11 -6.99
N PRO A 14 -27.64 -2.60 -7.59
CA PRO A 14 -28.99 -3.05 -7.24
C PRO A 14 -29.32 -4.45 -7.80
N TRP A 15 -28.44 -5.05 -8.61
CA TRP A 15 -28.55 -6.42 -9.11
C TRP A 15 -27.55 -7.37 -8.41
N GLY A 16 -27.76 -8.67 -8.60
CA GLY A 16 -26.89 -9.75 -8.10
C GLY A 16 -27.07 -10.09 -6.62
N GLY A 17 -27.81 -9.29 -5.85
CA GLY A 17 -28.14 -9.61 -4.45
C GLY A 17 -26.90 -9.93 -3.60
N ASP A 18 -26.89 -11.10 -2.99
CA ASP A 18 -25.78 -11.59 -2.14
C ASP A 18 -24.76 -12.48 -2.88
N GLU A 19 -24.84 -12.56 -4.22
CA GLU A 19 -23.86 -13.32 -5.00
C GLU A 19 -22.46 -12.71 -4.90
N LYS A 20 -21.44 -13.57 -5.03
CA LYS A 20 -20.05 -13.09 -5.08
C LYS A 20 -19.83 -12.28 -6.35
N GLY A 21 -19.22 -11.11 -6.22
CA GLY A 21 -19.14 -10.13 -7.29
C GLY A 21 -17.76 -9.54 -7.55
N ILE A 22 -17.74 -8.42 -8.23
CA ILE A 22 -16.54 -7.60 -8.45
C ILE A 22 -16.44 -6.60 -7.30
N LEU A 23 -15.32 -6.64 -6.56
CA LEU A 23 -14.98 -5.62 -5.58
C LEU A 23 -14.05 -4.59 -6.22
N VAL A 24 -14.50 -3.35 -6.30
CA VAL A 24 -13.69 -2.20 -6.73
C VAL A 24 -13.16 -1.49 -5.49
N LEU A 25 -11.84 -1.42 -5.36
CA LEU A 25 -11.17 -0.76 -4.23
C LEU A 25 -10.64 0.60 -4.66
N SER A 26 -10.90 1.59 -3.82
CA SER A 26 -10.37 2.94 -3.94
C SER A 26 -10.08 3.54 -2.57
N HIS A 27 -9.11 4.44 -2.48
CA HIS A 27 -8.92 5.28 -1.31
C HIS A 27 -9.28 6.75 -1.62
N LEU A 28 -9.72 7.47 -0.59
CA LEU A 28 -10.16 8.87 -0.67
C LEU A 28 -9.16 9.82 -0.02
N ASP A 29 -8.30 9.29 0.85
CA ASP A 29 -7.22 10.05 1.46
C ASP A 29 -6.10 10.34 0.45
N THR A 30 -5.16 11.17 0.87
CA THR A 30 -3.96 11.52 0.11
C THR A 30 -2.85 11.77 1.12
N VAL A 31 -1.59 11.59 0.73
CA VAL A 31 -0.46 12.03 1.58
C VAL A 31 -0.37 13.54 1.80
N HIS A 32 -1.04 14.33 0.98
CA HIS A 32 -0.93 15.79 0.97
C HIS A 32 -1.52 16.42 2.23
N PRO A 33 -0.78 17.30 2.94
CA PRO A 33 -1.31 18.09 4.04
C PRO A 33 -2.48 19.00 3.63
N VAL A 34 -3.31 19.37 4.60
CA VAL A 34 -4.34 20.41 4.41
C VAL A 34 -3.67 21.72 3.97
N GLY A 35 -4.19 22.33 2.91
CA GLY A 35 -3.65 23.55 2.30
C GLY A 35 -2.81 23.31 1.05
N THR A 36 -2.40 22.07 0.74
CA THR A 36 -1.54 21.76 -0.44
C THR A 36 -2.12 22.24 -1.78
N ILE A 37 -3.45 22.38 -1.88
CA ILE A 37 -4.11 22.93 -3.07
C ILE A 37 -3.67 24.38 -3.42
N GLU A 38 -3.11 25.12 -2.46
CA GLU A 38 -2.56 26.46 -2.69
C GLU A 38 -1.22 26.40 -3.44
N GLU A 39 -0.40 25.38 -3.18
CA GLU A 39 0.90 25.16 -3.83
C GLU A 39 0.78 24.31 -5.11
N LEU A 40 -0.16 23.35 -5.11
CA LEU A 40 -0.52 22.51 -6.25
C LEU A 40 -2.00 22.78 -6.64
N PRO A 41 -2.33 23.94 -7.23
CA PRO A 41 -3.68 24.23 -7.65
C PRO A 41 -4.10 23.33 -8.81
N TYR A 42 -5.41 23.08 -8.92
CA TYR A 42 -5.95 22.46 -10.12
C TYR A 42 -5.64 23.33 -11.34
N ARG A 43 -4.95 22.75 -12.32
CA ARG A 43 -4.65 23.39 -13.60
C ARG A 43 -4.50 22.32 -14.67
N VAL A 44 -4.72 22.73 -15.91
CA VAL A 44 -4.54 21.89 -17.09
C VAL A 44 -3.53 22.53 -18.01
N GLU A 45 -2.53 21.76 -18.43
CA GLU A 45 -1.51 22.18 -19.39
C GLU A 45 -1.32 21.10 -20.44
N GLY A 46 -1.85 21.35 -21.65
CA GLY A 46 -1.87 20.35 -22.71
C GLY A 46 -2.65 19.11 -22.27
N ASP A 47 -1.99 17.96 -22.28
CA ASP A 47 -2.56 16.68 -21.89
C ASP A 47 -2.47 16.40 -20.38
N LYS A 48 -1.90 17.31 -19.58
CA LYS A 48 -1.67 17.09 -18.14
C LYS A 48 -2.68 17.86 -17.30
N ALA A 49 -3.36 17.18 -16.38
CA ALA A 49 -4.18 17.80 -15.34
C ALA A 49 -3.54 17.59 -13.97
N TYR A 50 -3.27 18.69 -13.27
CA TYR A 50 -2.55 18.71 -11.99
C TYR A 50 -3.53 18.89 -10.83
N GLY A 51 -3.15 18.40 -9.65
CA GLY A 51 -3.91 18.59 -8.41
C GLY A 51 -3.57 17.54 -7.35
N PRO A 52 -3.72 17.85 -6.06
CA PRO A 52 -3.36 16.94 -4.97
C PRO A 52 -4.28 15.71 -4.93
N GLY A 53 -3.68 14.54 -5.13
CA GLY A 53 -4.35 13.25 -5.22
C GLY A 53 -5.14 13.04 -6.51
N ILE A 54 -4.93 13.87 -7.53
CA ILE A 54 -5.62 13.73 -8.82
C ILE A 54 -5.22 12.43 -9.52
N TYR A 55 -3.96 12.02 -9.37
CA TYR A 55 -3.40 10.79 -9.89
C TYR A 55 -3.55 9.67 -8.86
N ASP A 56 -3.19 9.92 -7.59
CA ASP A 56 -3.24 8.95 -6.47
C ASP A 56 -4.25 9.36 -5.37
N MET A 57 -5.47 8.83 -5.37
CA MET A 57 -6.07 8.07 -6.47
C MET A 57 -7.47 8.56 -6.87
N LYS A 58 -7.79 9.84 -6.63
CA LYS A 58 -9.11 10.41 -6.93
C LYS A 58 -9.50 10.24 -8.39
N GLY A 59 -8.54 10.38 -9.32
CA GLY A 59 -8.76 10.15 -10.75
C GLY A 59 -9.25 8.72 -11.02
N GLY A 60 -8.61 7.72 -10.42
CA GLY A 60 -9.01 6.32 -10.54
C GLY A 60 -10.37 6.01 -9.90
N ALA A 61 -10.62 6.57 -8.71
CA ALA A 61 -11.90 6.44 -8.01
C ALA A 61 -13.07 6.99 -8.85
N VAL A 62 -12.93 8.19 -9.40
CA VAL A 62 -13.93 8.81 -10.29
C VAL A 62 -14.07 8.03 -11.60
N LEU A 63 -12.97 7.55 -12.17
CA LEU A 63 -12.97 6.75 -13.38
C LEU A 63 -13.78 5.47 -13.23
N GLY A 64 -13.53 4.71 -12.15
CA GLY A 64 -14.26 3.48 -11.86
C GLY A 64 -15.75 3.73 -11.59
N LEU A 65 -16.05 4.75 -10.79
CA LEU A 65 -17.44 5.11 -10.49
C LEU A 65 -18.18 5.59 -11.74
N THR A 66 -17.54 6.37 -12.60
CA THR A 66 -18.11 6.82 -13.88
C THR A 66 -18.41 5.63 -14.80
N ALA A 67 -17.48 4.69 -14.94
CA ALA A 67 -17.69 3.47 -15.72
C ALA A 67 -18.94 2.71 -15.26
N TYR A 68 -19.11 2.52 -13.95
CA TYR A 68 -20.30 1.91 -13.38
C TYR A 68 -21.56 2.75 -13.59
N ARG A 69 -21.49 4.06 -13.34
CA ARG A 69 -22.64 4.97 -13.48
C ARG A 69 -23.19 4.98 -14.90
N THR A 70 -22.33 4.94 -15.92
CA THR A 70 -22.77 4.88 -17.32
C THR A 70 -23.54 3.60 -17.64
N LEU A 71 -23.17 2.44 -17.06
CA LEU A 71 -23.93 1.20 -17.21
C LEU A 71 -25.34 1.34 -16.62
N VAL A 72 -25.44 1.92 -15.43
CA VAL A 72 -26.72 2.13 -14.73
C VAL A 72 -27.61 3.11 -15.50
N GLU A 73 -27.06 4.23 -15.98
CA GLU A 73 -27.78 5.24 -16.77
C GLU A 73 -28.29 4.68 -18.10
N GLU A 74 -27.58 3.71 -18.69
CA GLU A 74 -28.01 2.97 -19.88
C GLU A 74 -29.03 1.86 -19.57
N GLY A 75 -29.41 1.65 -18.30
CA GLY A 75 -30.32 0.59 -17.88
C GLY A 75 -29.73 -0.82 -18.02
N LYS A 76 -28.40 -0.95 -18.04
CA LYS A 76 -27.69 -2.23 -18.16
C LYS A 76 -27.34 -2.81 -16.80
N THR A 77 -27.30 -4.13 -16.74
CA THR A 77 -26.73 -4.91 -15.64
C THR A 77 -25.50 -5.67 -16.13
N THR A 78 -24.73 -6.22 -15.19
CA THR A 78 -23.55 -7.04 -15.46
C THR A 78 -23.76 -8.47 -14.99
N PRO A 79 -22.99 -9.44 -15.50
CA PRO A 79 -23.11 -10.84 -15.06
C PRO A 79 -22.86 -11.03 -13.56
N LEU A 80 -21.98 -10.21 -12.98
CA LEU A 80 -21.67 -10.20 -11.55
C LEU A 80 -22.15 -8.92 -10.88
N PRO A 81 -22.57 -8.95 -9.59
CA PRO A 81 -22.77 -7.73 -8.81
C PRO A 81 -21.46 -6.96 -8.68
N ILE A 82 -21.55 -5.64 -8.56
CA ILE A 82 -20.39 -4.74 -8.41
C ILE A 82 -20.50 -4.02 -7.08
N ARG A 83 -19.42 -4.06 -6.29
CA ARG A 83 -19.31 -3.33 -5.03
C ARG A 83 -18.09 -2.44 -5.06
N PHE A 84 -18.29 -1.15 -4.85
CA PHE A 84 -17.23 -0.20 -4.56
C PHE A 84 -17.01 -0.11 -3.06
N LEU A 85 -15.76 -0.12 -2.63
CA LEU A 85 -15.34 0.23 -1.29
C LEU A 85 -14.32 1.37 -1.38
N PHE A 86 -14.74 2.53 -0.90
CA PHE A 86 -13.92 3.72 -0.75
C PHE A 86 -13.42 3.82 0.70
N VAL A 87 -12.11 3.71 0.88
CA VAL A 87 -11.47 3.82 2.21
C VAL A 87 -10.87 5.22 2.41
N SER A 88 -10.43 5.53 3.63
CA SER A 88 -10.04 6.90 4.01
C SER A 88 -8.72 6.97 4.78
N ASP A 89 -7.93 5.89 4.72
CA ASP A 89 -6.69 5.74 5.47
C ASP A 89 -5.66 4.80 4.80
N GLU A 90 -5.71 4.65 3.47
CA GLU A 90 -4.77 3.79 2.74
C GLU A 90 -3.31 4.26 2.91
N GLU A 91 -3.10 5.57 2.81
CA GLU A 91 -1.77 6.21 2.79
C GLU A 91 -1.04 6.10 4.13
N VAL A 92 -1.78 5.72 5.18
CA VAL A 92 -1.26 5.46 6.53
C VAL A 92 -1.28 3.98 6.89
N GLY A 93 -1.54 3.10 5.92
CA GLY A 93 -1.49 1.64 6.03
C GLY A 93 -2.83 0.97 6.35
N SER A 94 -3.95 1.63 6.10
CA SER A 94 -5.31 1.05 6.15
C SER A 94 -5.69 0.51 7.53
N THR A 95 -5.20 1.12 8.60
CA THR A 95 -5.33 0.63 9.98
C THR A 95 -6.78 0.46 10.45
N THR A 96 -7.71 1.27 9.92
CA THR A 96 -9.13 1.28 10.26
C THR A 96 -9.99 0.64 9.18
N SER A 97 -9.55 0.69 7.92
CA SER A 97 -10.26 0.09 6.78
C SER A 97 -9.93 -1.38 6.51
N ARG A 98 -8.77 -1.89 6.94
CA ARG A 98 -8.33 -3.27 6.64
C ARG A 98 -9.39 -4.32 6.92
N ARG A 99 -10.01 -4.30 8.10
CA ARG A 99 -11.08 -5.26 8.46
C ARG A 99 -12.28 -5.20 7.49
N HIS A 100 -12.57 -4.02 6.95
CA HIS A 100 -13.67 -3.79 6.01
C HIS A 100 -13.29 -4.28 4.61
N ILE A 101 -12.03 -4.09 4.20
CA ILE A 101 -11.48 -4.63 2.94
C ILE A 101 -11.50 -6.17 2.99
N GLU A 102 -10.99 -6.77 4.06
CA GLU A 102 -10.96 -8.22 4.25
C GLU A 102 -12.38 -8.80 4.26
N ALA A 103 -13.32 -8.16 4.96
CA ALA A 103 -14.73 -8.57 4.97
C ALA A 103 -15.42 -8.41 3.60
N ALA A 104 -15.11 -7.34 2.86
CA ALA A 104 -15.63 -7.16 1.50
C ALA A 104 -15.12 -8.25 0.55
N GLY A 105 -13.88 -8.70 0.76
CA GLY A 105 -13.27 -9.81 0.01
C GLY A 105 -14.00 -11.15 0.15
N GLU A 106 -14.67 -11.42 1.28
CA GLU A 106 -15.43 -12.68 1.45
C GLU A 106 -16.53 -12.87 0.39
N ASN A 107 -17.10 -11.74 -0.05
CA ASN A 107 -18.16 -11.67 -1.05
C ASN A 107 -17.64 -11.24 -2.44
N ALA A 108 -16.33 -11.30 -2.66
CA ALA A 108 -15.71 -10.97 -3.94
C ALA A 108 -15.31 -12.25 -4.69
N LYS A 109 -15.39 -12.17 -6.01
CA LYS A 109 -14.85 -13.12 -6.99
C LYS A 109 -13.64 -12.53 -7.71
N TYR A 110 -13.65 -11.22 -7.97
CA TYR A 110 -12.54 -10.45 -8.52
C TYR A 110 -12.36 -9.17 -7.73
N VAL A 111 -11.13 -8.69 -7.63
CA VAL A 111 -10.81 -7.38 -7.03
C VAL A 111 -10.15 -6.50 -8.07
N LEU A 112 -10.68 -5.29 -8.25
CA LEU A 112 -10.20 -4.29 -9.18
C LEU A 112 -9.78 -3.04 -8.39
N VAL A 113 -8.48 -2.81 -8.23
CA VAL A 113 -7.94 -1.67 -7.48
C VAL A 113 -7.70 -0.51 -8.43
N THR A 114 -8.31 0.63 -8.15
CA THR A 114 -8.29 1.81 -9.02
C THR A 114 -7.10 2.74 -8.77
N GLU A 115 -6.09 2.25 -8.06
CA GLU A 115 -4.75 2.84 -7.99
C GLU A 115 -4.27 3.29 -9.37
N PRO A 116 -3.51 4.37 -9.48
CA PRO A 116 -3.01 4.83 -10.77
C PRO A 116 -2.19 3.77 -11.50
N ALA A 117 -2.21 3.78 -12.83
CA ALA A 117 -1.36 2.89 -13.61
C ALA A 117 0.12 3.27 -13.45
N ARG A 118 1.03 2.33 -13.74
CA ARG A 118 2.48 2.53 -13.59
C ARG A 118 3.17 2.71 -14.94
N ASP A 119 4.21 3.52 -15.01
CA ASP A 119 5.15 3.64 -16.16
C ASP A 119 4.48 3.68 -17.55
N GLY A 120 3.59 4.65 -17.80
CA GLY A 120 2.90 4.75 -19.09
C GLY A 120 1.85 3.66 -19.28
N GLY A 121 1.15 3.33 -18.19
CA GLY A 121 -0.12 2.63 -18.27
C GLY A 121 -0.14 1.14 -17.99
N LYS A 122 0.94 0.63 -17.42
CA LYS A 122 1.03 -0.75 -16.94
C LYS A 122 0.09 -0.99 -15.78
N ILE A 123 -0.45 -2.19 -15.71
CA ILE A 123 -1.29 -2.68 -14.62
C ILE A 123 -0.44 -3.51 -13.66
N VAL A 124 -0.71 -3.36 -12.37
CA VAL A 124 0.01 -4.05 -11.31
C VAL A 124 -0.63 -5.41 -11.08
N THR A 125 0.18 -6.46 -11.23
CA THR A 125 -0.22 -7.86 -10.99
C THR A 125 0.60 -8.50 -9.86
N GLY A 126 1.47 -7.71 -9.23
CA GLY A 126 2.14 -8.10 -8.01
C GLY A 126 2.79 -6.92 -7.29
N ARG A 127 2.85 -7.01 -5.97
CA ARG A 127 3.44 -6.01 -5.07
C ARG A 127 4.28 -6.69 -4.00
N GLN A 128 5.32 -6.01 -3.52
CA GLN A 128 6.02 -6.45 -2.31
C GLN A 128 5.07 -6.44 -1.10
N GLY A 129 5.26 -7.40 -0.22
CA GLY A 129 4.79 -7.34 1.15
C GLY A 129 5.65 -6.40 1.97
N SER A 130 5.10 -5.89 3.07
CA SER A 130 5.79 -5.02 3.99
C SER A 130 5.49 -5.37 5.43
N ALA A 131 6.52 -5.26 6.28
CA ALA A 131 6.36 -5.29 7.72
C ALA A 131 7.07 -4.08 8.34
N ARG A 132 6.47 -3.52 9.38
CA ARG A 132 6.99 -2.33 10.06
C ARG A 132 7.16 -2.64 11.53
N PHE A 133 8.29 -2.20 12.07
CA PHE A 133 8.63 -2.41 13.47
C PHE A 133 9.17 -1.16 14.13
N VAL A 134 9.03 -1.12 15.45
CA VAL A 134 9.68 -0.16 16.33
C VAL A 134 10.54 -0.97 17.30
N MET A 135 11.85 -0.73 17.26
CA MET A 135 12.78 -1.20 18.26
C MET A 135 12.92 -0.16 19.36
N THR A 136 12.91 -0.59 20.61
CA THR A 136 13.18 0.26 21.78
C THR A 136 14.22 -0.39 22.66
N THR A 137 15.22 0.40 23.07
CA THR A 137 16.24 -0.01 24.04
C THR A 137 16.19 0.89 25.26
N HIS A 138 16.25 0.29 26.44
CA HIS A 138 16.27 0.99 27.72
C HIS A 138 17.47 0.53 28.55
N GLY A 139 18.47 1.39 28.65
CA GLY A 139 19.69 1.19 29.40
C GLY A 139 19.62 1.78 30.81
N ARG A 140 20.78 2.20 31.32
CA ARG A 140 20.95 2.78 32.66
C ARG A 140 21.83 4.02 32.55
N PRO A 141 21.33 5.22 32.90
CA PRO A 141 22.09 6.45 32.80
C PRO A 141 23.21 6.51 33.83
N SER A 142 24.30 7.18 33.48
CA SER A 142 25.43 7.48 34.38
C SER A 142 26.24 8.64 33.82
N HIS A 143 27.01 9.33 34.66
CA HIS A 143 27.95 10.36 34.20
C HIS A 143 29.13 9.69 33.49
N SER A 144 29.26 9.93 32.19
CA SER A 144 30.26 9.30 31.30
C SER A 144 31.71 9.47 31.78
N GLY A 145 32.06 10.62 32.37
CA GLY A 145 33.42 10.87 32.88
C GLY A 145 33.71 10.40 34.31
N ALA A 146 32.67 10.19 35.14
CA ALA A 146 32.86 10.00 36.59
C ALA A 146 32.51 8.59 37.05
N ARG A 147 31.44 8.01 36.48
CA ARG A 147 30.90 6.70 36.87
C ARG A 147 30.53 5.87 35.65
N HIS A 148 31.32 5.95 34.58
CA HIS A 148 31.07 5.28 33.28
C HIS A 148 30.63 3.82 33.44
N LYS A 149 31.38 3.04 34.24
CA LYS A 149 31.17 1.60 34.47
C LYS A 149 29.79 1.24 35.06
N ASP A 150 29.12 2.20 35.69
CA ASP A 150 27.82 1.99 36.32
C ASP A 150 26.67 2.14 35.31
N GLY A 151 26.92 2.70 34.13
CA GLY A 151 25.94 2.90 33.07
C GLY A 151 25.78 1.71 32.13
N ARG A 152 24.68 1.69 31.38
CA ARG A 152 24.40 0.77 30.26
C ARG A 152 23.84 1.60 29.12
N SER A 153 24.53 1.64 27.99
CA SER A 153 24.19 2.55 26.89
C SER A 153 23.11 1.95 25.99
N ALA A 154 21.92 2.53 26.00
CA ALA A 154 20.84 2.16 25.09
C ALA A 154 21.23 2.38 23.61
N ILE A 155 21.97 3.45 23.29
CA ILE A 155 22.44 3.70 21.93
C ILE A 155 23.42 2.61 21.48
N LEU A 156 24.32 2.15 22.36
CA LEU A 156 25.26 1.09 21.99
C LEU A 156 24.53 -0.23 21.72
N GLU A 157 23.54 -0.57 22.54
CA GLU A 157 22.68 -1.73 22.30
C GLU A 157 21.96 -1.60 20.95
N MET A 158 21.28 -0.48 20.72
CA MET A 158 20.58 -0.22 19.46
C MET A 158 21.52 -0.29 18.23
N ALA A 159 22.73 0.24 18.33
CA ALA A 159 23.70 0.19 17.25
C ALA A 159 24.07 -1.26 16.87
N LYS A 160 24.23 -2.15 17.85
CA LYS A 160 24.49 -3.58 17.59
C LYS A 160 23.29 -4.25 16.92
N GLN A 161 22.08 -3.98 17.41
CA GLN A 161 20.83 -4.50 16.83
C GLN A 161 20.67 -4.07 15.36
N ILE A 162 20.93 -2.79 15.07
CA ILE A 162 20.85 -2.26 13.69
C ILE A 162 21.82 -2.99 12.77
N VAL A 163 23.07 -3.18 13.20
CA VAL A 163 24.08 -3.89 12.38
C VAL A 163 23.66 -5.34 12.13
N GLU A 164 23.17 -6.06 13.15
CA GLU A 164 22.67 -7.43 12.97
C GLU A 164 21.48 -7.46 12.01
N ILE A 165 20.53 -6.55 12.16
CA ILE A 165 19.28 -6.55 11.40
C ILE A 165 19.49 -6.14 9.94
N GLU A 166 20.25 -5.09 9.66
CA GLU A 166 20.52 -4.72 8.27
C GLU A 166 21.40 -5.76 7.54
N SER A 167 22.22 -6.52 8.28
CA SER A 167 22.97 -7.65 7.71
C SER A 167 22.08 -8.78 7.16
N LYS A 168 20.77 -8.78 7.48
CA LYS A 168 19.80 -9.76 6.96
C LYS A 168 19.22 -9.40 5.61
N THR A 169 19.54 -8.24 5.03
CA THR A 169 19.15 -7.95 3.64
C THR A 169 19.69 -9.05 2.72
N ASP A 170 18.80 -9.65 1.96
CA ASP A 170 19.08 -10.78 1.07
C ASP A 170 18.39 -10.52 -0.28
N TYR A 171 19.16 -9.99 -1.21
CA TYR A 171 18.68 -9.65 -2.56
C TYR A 171 18.26 -10.88 -3.36
N ASP A 172 18.90 -12.03 -3.14
CA ASP A 172 18.58 -13.28 -3.84
C ASP A 172 17.21 -13.79 -3.40
N ARG A 173 16.88 -13.66 -2.11
CA ARG A 173 15.55 -13.96 -1.55
C ARG A 173 14.53 -12.83 -1.73
N ASN A 174 14.89 -11.75 -2.42
CA ASN A 174 14.06 -10.54 -2.59
C ASN A 174 13.54 -9.99 -1.24
N PHE A 175 14.43 -9.96 -0.24
CA PHE A 175 14.15 -9.43 1.09
C PHE A 175 15.12 -8.28 1.40
N THR A 176 14.58 -7.14 1.80
CA THR A 176 15.39 -5.99 2.20
C THR A 176 14.93 -5.45 3.53
N VAL A 177 15.89 -4.98 4.31
CA VAL A 177 15.66 -4.30 5.57
C VAL A 177 16.21 -2.89 5.49
N ASN A 178 15.47 -1.93 6.05
CA ASN A 178 15.92 -0.56 6.19
C ASN A 178 15.57 -0.01 7.58
N VAL A 179 16.56 0.48 8.31
CA VAL A 179 16.36 1.25 9.54
C VAL A 179 16.25 2.73 9.18
N GLY A 180 15.03 3.18 8.90
CA GLY A 180 14.78 4.51 8.34
C GLY A 180 14.81 5.65 9.36
N LYS A 181 14.70 5.38 10.66
CA LYS A 181 14.72 6.39 11.73
C LYS A 181 15.42 5.85 12.97
N ILE A 182 16.24 6.68 13.62
CA ILE A 182 16.82 6.44 14.95
C ILE A 182 16.81 7.73 15.78
N GLU A 183 16.48 7.62 17.06
CA GLU A 183 16.54 8.73 18.03
C GLU A 183 16.93 8.21 19.41
N GLY A 184 17.81 8.91 20.14
CA GLY A 184 18.25 8.50 21.48
C GLY A 184 19.31 9.39 22.09
N GLY A 185 19.47 9.28 23.42
CA GLY A 185 20.39 10.12 24.20
C GLY A 185 19.83 11.50 24.57
N THR A 186 20.48 12.15 25.53
CA THR A 186 20.06 13.46 26.07
C THR A 186 21.18 14.48 26.09
N ALA A 187 22.40 14.07 26.43
CA ALA A 187 23.59 14.91 26.46
C ALA A 187 24.86 14.07 26.25
N GLU A 188 25.92 14.70 25.76
CA GLU A 188 27.22 14.05 25.49
C GLU A 188 27.87 13.41 26.73
N ASN A 189 27.64 14.01 27.90
CA ASN A 189 28.25 13.56 29.15
C ASN A 189 27.39 12.57 29.94
N VAL A 190 26.25 12.11 29.39
CA VAL A 190 25.32 11.16 30.03
C VAL A 190 25.27 9.87 29.22
N ILE A 191 25.49 8.72 29.88
CA ILE A 191 25.27 7.41 29.25
C ILE A 191 23.79 7.31 28.84
N PRO A 192 23.47 7.06 27.56
CA PRO A 192 22.10 7.09 27.07
C PRO A 192 21.19 6.05 27.74
N GLU A 193 20.09 6.51 28.34
CA GLU A 193 19.07 5.65 28.95
C GLU A 193 18.09 5.09 27.91
N HIS A 194 17.77 5.83 26.86
CA HIS A 194 16.74 5.44 25.90
C HIS A 194 17.21 5.64 24.46
N CYS A 195 16.88 4.69 23.59
CA CYS A 195 16.99 4.82 22.14
C CYS A 195 15.87 4.04 21.43
N ARG A 196 15.31 4.63 20.37
CA ARG A 196 14.24 4.08 19.54
C ARG A 196 14.65 4.09 18.08
N ALA A 197 14.31 3.04 17.34
CA ALA A 197 14.53 2.95 15.90
C ALA A 197 13.30 2.38 15.17
N SER A 198 13.09 2.76 13.91
CA SER A 198 11.99 2.28 13.07
C SER A 198 12.52 1.47 11.89
N LEU A 199 11.93 0.30 11.66
CA LEU A 199 12.35 -0.67 10.65
C LEU A 199 11.26 -0.85 9.61
N ASP A 200 11.67 -0.95 8.36
CA ASP A 200 10.83 -1.31 7.22
C ASP A 200 11.44 -2.56 6.57
N PHE A 201 10.65 -3.63 6.54
CA PHE A 201 10.97 -4.87 5.84
C PHE A 201 10.18 -4.89 4.55
N ARG A 202 10.84 -5.27 3.45
CA ARG A 202 10.19 -5.59 2.18
C ARG A 202 10.51 -7.00 1.78
N PHE A 203 9.51 -7.73 1.31
CA PHE A 203 9.65 -9.10 0.85
C PHE A 203 8.70 -9.38 -0.29
N ARG A 204 9.15 -10.18 -1.26
CA ARG A 204 8.28 -10.68 -2.32
C ARG A 204 7.51 -11.93 -1.91
N ASN A 205 8.17 -12.82 -1.17
CA ASN A 205 7.67 -14.14 -0.83
C ASN A 205 7.11 -14.15 0.60
N ARG A 206 5.95 -14.78 0.77
CA ARG A 206 5.27 -14.88 2.08
C ARG A 206 6.11 -15.60 3.12
N GLU A 207 6.67 -16.76 2.78
CA GLU A 207 7.42 -17.59 3.72
C GLU A 207 8.66 -16.86 4.24
N VAL A 208 9.39 -16.16 3.36
CA VAL A 208 10.52 -15.29 3.74
C VAL A 208 10.06 -14.18 4.68
N GLY A 209 8.93 -13.53 4.37
CA GLY A 209 8.36 -12.50 5.23
C GLY A 209 8.03 -13.03 6.63
N GLU A 210 7.34 -14.16 6.71
CA GLU A 210 6.95 -14.80 7.99
C GLU A 210 8.16 -15.24 8.80
N GLU A 211 9.16 -15.87 8.17
CA GLU A 211 10.44 -16.23 8.79
C GLU A 211 11.13 -15.01 9.39
N MET A 212 11.29 -13.94 8.61
CA MET A 212 12.02 -12.75 9.05
C MET A 212 11.27 -11.95 10.10
N ILE A 213 9.93 -11.91 10.04
CA ILE A 213 9.08 -11.32 11.08
C ILE A 213 9.21 -12.11 12.40
N ALA A 214 9.22 -13.44 12.35
CA ALA A 214 9.41 -14.26 13.54
C ALA A 214 10.81 -14.09 14.13
N TRP A 215 11.83 -14.06 13.26
CA TRP A 215 13.22 -13.85 13.65
C TRP A 215 13.43 -12.50 14.36
N VAL A 216 12.98 -11.38 13.78
CA VAL A 216 13.20 -10.05 14.38
C VAL A 216 12.47 -9.90 15.72
N LYS A 217 11.30 -10.52 15.87
CA LYS A 217 10.56 -10.55 17.14
C LYS A 217 11.23 -11.43 18.20
N GLY A 218 12.07 -12.37 17.79
CA GLY A 218 12.81 -13.26 18.67
C GLY A 218 14.15 -12.69 19.17
N LEU A 219 14.61 -11.58 18.61
CA LEU A 219 15.88 -10.96 18.99
C LEU A 219 15.94 -10.63 20.48
N GLN A 220 17.11 -10.81 21.06
CA GLN A 220 17.40 -10.57 22.47
C GLN A 220 18.43 -9.47 22.61
N SER A 221 18.49 -8.84 23.78
CA SER A 221 19.53 -7.87 24.08
C SER A 221 20.91 -8.52 24.09
N PHE A 222 21.92 -7.84 23.53
CA PHE A 222 23.32 -8.24 23.65
C PHE A 222 23.87 -7.97 25.06
N ASP A 223 23.39 -6.92 25.72
CA ASP A 223 23.69 -6.62 27.12
C ASP A 223 22.52 -7.03 28.01
N PRO A 224 22.69 -8.00 28.94
CA PRO A 224 21.60 -8.48 29.79
C PRO A 224 21.05 -7.40 30.74
N ASP A 225 21.77 -6.29 30.96
CA ASP A 225 21.31 -5.17 31.77
C ASP A 225 20.62 -4.07 30.93
N VAL A 226 20.44 -4.26 29.62
CA VAL A 226 19.66 -3.37 28.75
C VAL A 226 18.38 -4.08 28.34
N ALA A 227 17.22 -3.46 28.59
CA ALA A 227 15.97 -3.97 28.08
C ALA A 227 15.84 -3.65 26.59
N PHE A 228 15.40 -4.62 25.80
CA PHE A 228 15.18 -4.49 24.36
C PHE A 228 13.81 -5.04 23.99
N THR A 229 13.03 -4.26 23.23
CA THR A 229 11.72 -4.67 22.74
C THR A 229 11.57 -4.37 21.25
N VAL A 230 10.82 -5.23 20.57
CA VAL A 230 10.45 -5.09 19.16
C VAL A 230 8.93 -5.15 19.06
N GLU A 231 8.31 -4.05 18.64
CA GLU A 231 6.87 -3.95 18.46
C GLU A 231 6.53 -3.79 16.97
N GLY A 232 5.37 -4.29 16.54
CA GLY A 232 4.92 -4.21 15.14
C GLY A 232 4.74 -5.58 14.49
N GLY A 233 4.83 -5.61 13.17
CA GLY A 233 4.60 -6.82 12.39
C GLY A 233 4.19 -6.54 10.95
N LEU A 234 3.48 -7.52 10.37
CA LEU A 234 3.00 -7.47 9.00
C LEU A 234 2.08 -6.26 8.79
N SER A 235 2.50 -5.36 7.91
CA SER A 235 1.70 -4.20 7.49
C SER A 235 0.84 -4.58 6.30
N ARG A 236 1.46 -5.00 5.19
CA ARG A 236 0.76 -5.55 4.02
C ARG A 236 1.33 -6.92 3.64
N PRO A 237 0.49 -7.96 3.42
CA PRO A 237 0.96 -9.24 2.89
C PRO A 237 1.49 -9.07 1.46
N PRO A 238 2.29 -10.03 0.95
CA PRO A 238 2.76 -9.96 -0.43
C PRO A 238 1.61 -10.19 -1.40
N PHE A 239 1.64 -9.46 -2.52
CA PHE A 239 0.76 -9.66 -3.65
C PHE A 239 1.57 -10.37 -4.72
N GLU A 240 1.47 -11.69 -4.76
CA GLU A 240 2.15 -12.53 -5.74
C GLU A 240 1.24 -12.78 -6.95
N LYS A 241 1.82 -12.82 -8.16
CA LYS A 241 1.07 -13.09 -9.38
C LYS A 241 0.72 -14.57 -9.45
N THR A 242 -0.47 -14.93 -8.96
CA THR A 242 -1.00 -16.30 -9.04
C THR A 242 -1.50 -16.62 -10.46
N PRO A 243 -1.70 -17.91 -10.81
CA PRO A 243 -2.32 -18.28 -12.09
C PRO A 243 -3.69 -17.62 -12.33
N ALA A 244 -4.48 -17.42 -11.28
CA ALA A 244 -5.78 -16.77 -11.40
C ALA A 244 -5.66 -15.25 -11.65
N ILE A 245 -4.63 -14.60 -11.08
CA ILE A 245 -4.29 -13.21 -11.42
C ILE A 245 -3.78 -13.11 -12.86
N GLU A 246 -2.97 -14.06 -13.32
CA GLU A 246 -2.52 -14.12 -14.72
C GLU A 246 -3.69 -14.28 -15.70
N GLU A 247 -4.68 -15.12 -15.37
CA GLU A 247 -5.88 -15.28 -16.18
C GLU A 247 -6.69 -13.98 -16.24
N LEU A 248 -6.92 -13.34 -15.10
CA LEU A 248 -7.61 -12.04 -15.03
C LEU A 248 -6.84 -10.95 -15.82
N PHE A 249 -5.52 -10.91 -15.70
CA PHE A 249 -4.67 -10.00 -16.48
C PHE A 249 -4.76 -10.28 -17.98
N SER A 250 -4.69 -11.54 -18.39
CA SER A 250 -4.80 -11.95 -19.79
C SER A 250 -6.14 -11.54 -20.40
N HIS A 251 -7.23 -11.66 -19.63
CA HIS A 251 -8.54 -11.17 -20.01
C HIS A 251 -8.55 -9.65 -20.19
N ALA A 252 -8.06 -8.89 -19.19
CA ALA A 252 -7.96 -7.43 -19.28
C ALA A 252 -7.08 -6.97 -20.46
N LYS A 253 -6.00 -7.70 -20.75
CA LYS A 253 -5.10 -7.45 -21.88
C LYS A 253 -5.78 -7.67 -23.22
N GLY A 254 -6.65 -8.68 -23.34
CA GLY A 254 -7.51 -8.88 -24.51
C GLY A 254 -8.43 -7.68 -24.74
N LEU A 255 -9.12 -7.23 -23.70
CA LEU A 255 -10.03 -6.08 -23.75
C LEU A 255 -9.29 -4.78 -24.11
N ALA A 256 -8.10 -4.55 -23.55
CA ALA A 256 -7.29 -3.38 -23.86
C ALA A 256 -6.92 -3.34 -25.36
N ARG A 257 -6.57 -4.48 -25.96
CA ARG A 257 -6.29 -4.59 -27.40
C ARG A 257 -7.50 -4.24 -28.25
N GLU A 258 -8.70 -4.66 -27.86
CA GLU A 258 -9.95 -4.29 -28.54
C GLU A 258 -10.24 -2.78 -28.45
N ILE A 259 -9.86 -2.14 -27.34
CA ILE A 259 -9.99 -0.68 -27.15
C ILE A 259 -8.93 0.10 -27.93
N GLY A 260 -7.82 -0.55 -28.28
CA GLY A 260 -6.76 0.01 -29.12
C GLY A 260 -5.49 0.42 -28.38
N PHE A 261 -5.21 -0.16 -27.20
CA PHE A 261 -3.95 0.04 -26.50
C PHE A 261 -3.33 -1.26 -25.98
N GLU A 262 -2.02 -1.26 -25.78
CA GLU A 262 -1.32 -2.38 -25.18
C GLU A 262 -1.38 -2.29 -23.66
N LEU A 263 -1.78 -3.40 -23.03
CA LEU A 263 -1.70 -3.55 -21.59
C LEU A 263 -0.53 -4.45 -21.22
N VAL A 264 0.37 -3.90 -20.41
CA VAL A 264 1.57 -4.57 -19.91
C VAL A 264 1.43 -4.74 -18.40
N ASP A 265 1.84 -5.88 -17.87
CA ASP A 265 1.87 -6.11 -16.44
C ASP A 265 3.12 -5.49 -15.80
N SER A 266 3.00 -5.18 -14.52
CA SER A 266 4.08 -4.65 -13.72
C SER A 266 4.08 -5.28 -12.33
N TYR A 267 5.27 -5.35 -11.76
CA TYR A 267 5.53 -5.66 -10.36
C TYR A 267 6.12 -4.43 -9.69
N THR A 268 5.61 -4.05 -8.50
CA THR A 268 6.10 -2.84 -7.80
C THR A 268 6.43 -3.10 -6.33
N GLY A 269 7.35 -2.30 -5.77
CA GLY A 269 7.73 -2.37 -4.35
C GLY A 269 6.73 -1.70 -3.39
N GLY A 270 5.87 -0.83 -3.91
CA GLY A 270 4.83 -0.17 -3.12
C GLY A 270 3.65 -1.11 -2.85
N GLY A 271 3.10 -1.08 -1.64
CA GLY A 271 1.87 -1.80 -1.32
C GLY A 271 0.62 -1.02 -1.75
N SER A 272 -0.53 -1.69 -1.74
CA SER A 272 -1.87 -1.10 -1.84
C SER A 272 -2.86 -1.94 -1.03
N ASP A 273 -4.13 -1.55 -1.00
CA ASP A 273 -5.19 -2.37 -0.40
C ASP A 273 -5.45 -3.68 -1.13
N GLY A 274 -5.05 -3.80 -2.40
CA GLY A 274 -5.09 -5.05 -3.15
C GLY A 274 -4.28 -6.17 -2.49
N ASN A 275 -3.19 -5.82 -1.78
CA ASN A 275 -2.36 -6.77 -1.06
C ASN A 275 -3.18 -7.64 -0.09
N PHE A 276 -4.15 -7.07 0.64
CA PHE A 276 -4.91 -7.80 1.67
C PHE A 276 -5.77 -8.94 1.12
N LEU A 277 -6.00 -8.99 -0.19
CA LEU A 277 -6.88 -9.96 -0.84
C LEU A 277 -6.17 -10.83 -1.89
N ALA A 278 -4.96 -10.46 -2.29
CA ALA A 278 -4.23 -11.07 -3.41
C ALA A 278 -3.78 -12.52 -3.15
N ASP A 279 -3.75 -12.96 -1.90
CA ASP A 279 -3.41 -14.34 -1.53
C ASP A 279 -4.56 -15.34 -1.73
N ARG A 280 -5.78 -14.84 -1.95
CA ARG A 280 -7.00 -15.66 -2.02
C ARG A 280 -7.95 -15.31 -3.16
N LEU A 281 -7.76 -14.14 -3.80
CA LEU A 281 -8.61 -13.67 -4.89
C LEU A 281 -7.76 -13.23 -6.10
N PRO A 282 -8.30 -13.33 -7.32
CA PRO A 282 -7.75 -12.64 -8.48
C PRO A 282 -7.88 -11.13 -8.30
N VAL A 283 -6.74 -10.44 -8.19
CA VAL A 283 -6.63 -8.98 -8.04
C VAL A 283 -5.93 -8.39 -9.25
N LEU A 284 -6.49 -7.33 -9.83
CA LEU A 284 -5.77 -6.39 -10.68
C LEU A 284 -5.71 -5.03 -10.01
N ASP A 285 -4.55 -4.39 -10.12
CA ASP A 285 -4.27 -3.09 -9.55
C ASP A 285 -3.65 -2.18 -10.62
N GLY A 286 -3.58 -0.87 -10.40
CA GLY A 286 -3.16 0.07 -11.42
C GLY A 286 -4.23 0.31 -12.49
N LEU A 287 -5.50 0.05 -12.19
CA LEU A 287 -6.62 0.24 -13.13
C LEU A 287 -7.11 1.70 -13.22
N GLY A 288 -6.50 2.60 -12.45
CA GLY A 288 -6.77 4.02 -12.45
C GLY A 288 -6.18 4.77 -13.63
N VAL A 289 -6.10 6.08 -13.47
CA VAL A 289 -5.58 7.02 -14.48
C VAL A 289 -4.08 6.82 -14.70
N ASP A 290 -3.58 7.26 -15.86
CA ASP A 290 -2.14 7.37 -16.10
C ASP A 290 -1.65 8.75 -15.68
N GLY A 291 -0.36 8.87 -15.44
CA GLY A 291 0.20 10.09 -14.87
C GLY A 291 1.49 9.82 -14.12
N GLU A 292 1.96 10.85 -13.43
CA GLU A 292 3.23 10.82 -12.71
C GLU A 292 3.18 11.73 -11.48
N GLY A 293 4.21 11.62 -10.62
CA GLY A 293 4.42 12.54 -9.52
C GLY A 293 3.54 12.29 -8.30
N ALA A 294 3.05 11.06 -8.09
CA ALA A 294 2.41 10.68 -6.82
C ALA A 294 3.27 11.14 -5.64
N HIS A 295 2.61 11.72 -4.63
CA HIS A 295 3.25 12.21 -3.39
C HIS A 295 4.20 13.41 -3.59
N THR A 296 4.02 14.18 -4.67
CA THR A 296 4.84 15.37 -4.96
C THR A 296 4.00 16.58 -5.36
N LEU A 297 4.61 17.77 -5.40
CA LEU A 297 3.99 19.00 -5.91
C LEU A 297 3.92 19.09 -7.45
N HIS A 298 4.27 18.03 -8.17
CA HIS A 298 4.08 17.94 -9.62
C HIS A 298 3.15 16.79 -10.02
N GLU A 299 2.36 16.29 -9.07
CA GLU A 299 1.36 15.25 -9.31
C GLU A 299 0.39 15.67 -10.41
N HIS A 300 0.24 14.80 -11.42
CA HIS A 300 -0.70 15.01 -12.52
C HIS A 300 -1.17 13.69 -13.12
N LEU A 301 -2.36 13.73 -13.71
CA LEU A 301 -2.83 12.68 -14.62
C LEU A 301 -2.69 13.12 -16.08
N LEU A 302 -2.69 12.13 -16.98
CA LEU A 302 -2.79 12.32 -18.42
C LEU A 302 -4.27 12.26 -18.83
N ILE A 303 -4.79 13.35 -19.40
CA ILE A 303 -6.18 13.48 -19.83
C ILE A 303 -6.51 12.45 -20.91
N SER A 304 -5.57 12.21 -21.84
CA SER A 304 -5.66 11.20 -22.89
C SER A 304 -5.87 9.77 -22.36
N SER A 305 -5.46 9.50 -21.12
CA SER A 305 -5.64 8.17 -20.49
C SER A 305 -7.06 7.92 -19.99
N LEU A 306 -7.86 8.97 -19.74
CA LEU A 306 -9.15 8.86 -19.06
C LEU A 306 -10.12 7.94 -19.80
N VAL A 307 -10.32 8.18 -21.11
CA VAL A 307 -11.32 7.43 -21.89
C VAL A 307 -10.91 5.96 -22.07
N PRO A 308 -9.70 5.61 -22.57
CA PRO A 308 -9.32 4.20 -22.73
C PRO A 308 -9.37 3.40 -21.42
N ARG A 309 -8.93 4.00 -20.31
CA ARG A 309 -8.95 3.35 -18.99
C ARG A 309 -10.37 3.16 -18.45
N MET A 310 -11.23 4.17 -18.59
CA MET A 310 -12.64 4.06 -18.21
C MET A 310 -13.34 2.98 -19.03
N THR A 311 -13.07 2.93 -20.35
CA THR A 311 -13.59 1.89 -21.23
C THR A 311 -13.10 0.51 -20.81
N LEU A 312 -11.82 0.35 -20.44
CA LEU A 312 -11.30 -0.93 -19.93
C LEU A 312 -12.05 -1.36 -18.65
N MET A 313 -12.20 -0.46 -17.68
CA MET A 313 -12.94 -0.75 -16.45
C MET A 313 -14.38 -1.18 -16.73
N ARG A 314 -15.08 -0.45 -17.61
CA ARG A 314 -16.43 -0.80 -18.05
C ARG A 314 -16.48 -2.19 -18.71
N ARG A 315 -15.55 -2.49 -19.62
CA ARG A 315 -15.50 -3.79 -20.30
C ARG A 315 -15.23 -4.93 -19.31
N LEU A 316 -14.41 -4.72 -18.28
CA LEU A 316 -14.22 -5.69 -17.20
C LEU A 316 -15.54 -5.95 -16.46
N PHE A 317 -16.28 -4.91 -16.11
CA PHE A 317 -17.60 -5.06 -15.50
C PHE A 317 -18.58 -5.86 -16.39
N GLU A 318 -18.60 -5.62 -17.69
CA GLU A 318 -19.50 -6.28 -18.64
C GLU A 318 -19.14 -7.75 -18.92
N THR A 319 -17.88 -8.16 -18.73
CA THR A 319 -17.36 -9.44 -19.25
C THR A 319 -16.89 -10.43 -18.19
N LEU A 320 -16.60 -9.99 -16.96
CA LEU A 320 -16.25 -10.88 -15.87
C LEU A 320 -17.47 -11.69 -15.41
N GLN A 321 -17.25 -12.98 -15.15
CA GLN A 321 -18.26 -13.97 -14.79
C GLN A 321 -17.80 -14.82 -13.63
#